data_AF-A0A353PHC1-F1
#
_entry.id   AF-A0A353PHC1-F1
#
_cell.length_a   1.000
_cell.length_b   1.000
_cell.length_c   1.000
_cell.angle_alpha   90.00
_cell.angle_beta   90.00
_cell.angle_gamma   90.00
#
_symmetry.space_group_name_H-M   'P 1'
#
loop_
_entity.id
_entity.type
_entity.pdbx_description
1 polymer ?
#
loop_
_entity_poly.entity_id
_entity_poly.type
_entity_poly.pdbx_seq_one_letter_code
_entity_poly.pdbx_strand_id
1 'polypeptide(L)'
;MKNRLLILTKGELQRLTKYNVTTISFVVAVVWFLLLFFIDDIDIFSSMLPFIVIVDATMLAVIFIGAIMFFEKTESTISSMLVTPVKNSDLILSKAISNTIHTTMSTLL
;
A
#
# COMPACT_ATOMS: atom_id res chain seq x y z
N MET A 1 9.97 -21.96 12.94
CA MET A 1 10.17 -20.50 12.83
C MET A 1 9.60 -19.90 11.55
N LYS A 2 9.92 -20.44 10.34
CA LYS A 2 9.44 -19.91 9.04
C LYS A 2 7.90 -19.71 8.92
N ASN A 3 7.10 -20.63 9.45
CA ASN A 3 5.64 -20.52 9.31
C ASN A 3 5.02 -19.31 10.02
N ARG A 4 5.60 -18.83 11.13
CA ARG A 4 4.97 -17.75 11.92
C ARG A 4 5.05 -16.41 11.21
N LEU A 5 6.21 -16.07 10.66
CA LEU A 5 6.40 -14.83 9.90
C LEU A 5 5.49 -14.81 8.66
N LEU A 6 5.37 -15.94 7.97
CA LEU A 6 4.55 -16.07 6.77
C LEU A 6 3.05 -15.97 7.08
N ILE A 7 2.61 -16.49 8.22
CA ILE A 7 1.23 -16.33 8.71
C ILE A 7 0.95 -14.86 9.07
N LEU A 8 1.89 -14.18 9.73
CA LEU A 8 1.77 -12.76 10.09
C LEU A 8 1.71 -11.86 8.86
N THR A 9 2.62 -12.06 7.88
CA THR A 9 2.59 -11.29 6.63
C THR A 9 1.32 -11.56 5.83
N LYS A 10 0.84 -12.81 5.78
CA LYS A 10 -0.43 -13.15 5.13
C LYS A 10 -1.62 -12.46 5.80
N GLY A 11 -1.64 -12.41 7.14
CA GLY A 11 -2.69 -11.71 7.89
C GLY A 11 -2.70 -10.19 7.60
N GLU A 12 -1.53 -9.57 7.55
CA GLU A 12 -1.38 -8.15 7.19
C GLU A 12 -1.84 -7.87 5.75
N LEU A 13 -1.46 -8.71 4.78
CA LEU A 13 -1.92 -8.61 3.40
C LEU A 13 -3.43 -8.80 3.27
N GLN A 14 -4.01 -9.77 3.99
CA GLN A 14 -5.46 -9.96 4.00
C GLN A 14 -6.19 -8.76 4.58
N ARG A 15 -5.61 -8.11 5.60
CA ARG A 15 -6.15 -6.86 6.17
C ARG A 15 -6.13 -5.73 5.15
N LEU A 16 -5.03 -5.54 4.43
CA LEU A 16 -4.92 -4.55 3.34
C LEU A 16 -5.99 -4.74 2.27
N THR A 17 -6.22 -5.99 1.85
CA THR A 17 -7.25 -6.31 0.84
C THR A 17 -8.66 -6.13 1.39
N LYS A 18 -8.93 -6.49 2.66
CA LYS A 18 -10.24 -6.29 3.30
C LYS A 18 -10.65 -4.81 3.33
N TYR A 19 -9.68 -3.92 3.46
CA TYR A 19 -9.88 -2.46 3.44
C TYR A 19 -9.78 -1.84 2.05
N ASN A 20 -9.75 -2.65 1.00
CA ASN A 20 -9.72 -2.21 -0.40
C ASN A 20 -8.54 -1.27 -0.72
N VAL A 21 -7.45 -1.29 0.06
CA VAL A 21 -6.28 -0.43 -0.18
C VAL A 21 -5.66 -0.78 -1.54
N THR A 22 -5.59 -2.08 -1.85
CA THR A 22 -5.15 -2.62 -3.16
C THR A 22 -6.13 -2.33 -4.29
N THR A 23 -7.42 -2.22 -4.00
CA THR A 23 -8.43 -1.86 -5.00
C THR A 23 -8.34 -0.37 -5.33
N ILE A 24 -8.07 0.47 -4.34
CA ILE A 24 -7.90 1.91 -4.50
C ILE A 24 -6.67 2.21 -5.37
N SER A 25 -5.53 1.51 -5.17
CA SER A 25 -4.36 1.68 -6.04
C SER A 25 -4.70 1.36 -7.50
N PHE A 26 -5.49 0.31 -7.75
CA PHE A 26 -5.94 -0.04 -9.10
C PHE A 26 -6.85 1.03 -9.71
N VAL A 27 -7.81 1.54 -8.95
CA VAL A 27 -8.72 2.62 -9.42
C VAL A 27 -7.93 3.87 -9.77
N VAL A 28 -6.95 4.26 -8.95
CA VAL A 28 -6.11 5.44 -9.20
C VAL A 28 -5.28 5.26 -10.48
N ALA A 29 -4.71 4.08 -10.72
CA ALA A 29 -4.01 3.78 -11.98
C ALA A 29 -4.93 3.95 -13.21
N VAL A 30 -6.18 3.48 -13.13
CA VAL A 30 -7.18 3.68 -14.19
C VAL A 30 -7.51 5.16 -14.40
N VAL A 31 -7.58 5.95 -13.32
CA VAL A 31 -7.81 7.41 -13.41
C VAL A 31 -6.67 8.10 -14.16
N TRP A 32 -5.42 7.78 -13.82
CA TRP A 32 -4.26 8.34 -14.53
C TRP A 32 -4.20 7.89 -15.99
N PHE A 33 -4.49 6.62 -16.26
CA PHE A 33 -4.57 6.10 -17.62
C PHE A 33 -5.62 6.85 -18.44
N LEU A 34 -6.83 7.06 -17.92
CA LEU A 34 -7.88 7.81 -18.62
C LEU A 34 -7.46 9.27 -18.84
N LEU A 35 -6.86 9.91 -17.83
CA LEU A 35 -6.41 11.31 -17.94
C LEU A 35 -5.38 11.46 -19.06
N LEU A 36 -4.40 10.56 -19.14
CA LEU A 36 -3.38 10.56 -20.19
C LEU A 36 -3.96 10.16 -21.56
N PHE A 37 -4.95 9.26 -21.60
CA PHE A 37 -5.60 8.84 -22.84
C PHE A 37 -6.37 9.96 -23.53
N PHE A 38 -6.93 10.92 -22.77
CA PHE A 38 -7.64 12.07 -23.33
C PHE A 38 -6.73 13.23 -23.76
N ILE A 39 -5.40 13.14 -23.56
CA ILE A 39 -4.45 14.16 -23.99
C ILE A 39 -3.98 13.81 -25.41
N ASP A 40 -4.47 14.55 -26.40
CA ASP A 40 -4.06 14.38 -27.81
C ASP A 40 -2.75 15.13 -28.15
N ASP A 41 -2.35 16.11 -27.34
CA ASP A 41 -1.15 16.93 -27.57
C ASP A 41 0.11 16.30 -26.95
N ILE A 42 1.09 15.97 -27.80
CA ILE A 42 2.34 15.30 -27.42
C ILE A 42 3.22 16.16 -26.49
N ASP A 43 3.19 17.49 -26.63
CA ASP A 43 4.03 18.39 -25.83
C ASP A 43 3.50 18.46 -24.40
N ILE A 44 2.18 18.54 -24.27
CA ILE A 44 1.47 18.49 -22.97
C ILE A 44 1.65 17.13 -22.32
N PHE A 45 1.53 16.04 -23.08
CA PHE A 45 1.76 14.69 -22.57
C PHE A 45 3.17 14.52 -21.99
N SER A 46 4.21 14.96 -22.72
CA SER A 46 5.62 14.80 -22.29
C SER A 46 5.96 15.57 -21.02
N SER A 47 5.29 16.70 -20.78
CA SER A 47 5.49 17.54 -19.60
C SER A 47 4.66 17.07 -18.39
N MET A 48 3.46 16.53 -18.61
CA MET A 48 2.59 16.03 -17.54
C MET A 48 2.98 14.64 -17.04
N LEU A 49 3.47 13.76 -17.91
CA LEU A 49 3.79 12.36 -17.56
C LEU A 49 4.75 12.25 -16.35
N PRO A 50 5.90 12.94 -16.30
CA PRO A 50 6.83 12.82 -15.17
C PRO A 50 6.23 13.35 -13.86
N PHE A 51 5.43 14.42 -13.95
CA PHE A 51 4.76 15.01 -12.80
C PHE A 51 3.75 14.04 -12.19
N ILE A 52 2.91 13.43 -13.03
CA ILE A 52 1.91 12.44 -12.61
C ILE A 52 2.59 11.25 -11.92
N VAL A 53 3.65 10.71 -12.52
CA VAL A 53 4.39 9.57 -11.96
C VAL A 53 5.00 9.91 -10.59
N ILE A 54 5.59 11.10 -10.44
CA ILE A 54 6.17 11.53 -9.15
C ILE A 54 5.08 11.71 -8.09
N VAL A 55 3.99 12.37 -8.44
CA VAL A 55 2.86 12.60 -7.52
C VAL A 55 2.27 11.28 -7.07
N ASP A 56 2.01 10.37 -8.00
CA ASP A 56 1.41 9.08 -7.70
C ASP A 56 2.31 8.23 -6.78
N ALA A 57 3.58 8.09 -7.15
CA ALA A 57 4.55 7.30 -6.38
C ALA A 57 4.77 7.85 -4.96
N THR A 58 4.73 9.17 -4.77
CA THR A 58 5.01 9.80 -3.47
C THR A 58 3.75 9.94 -2.60
N MET A 59 2.65 10.46 -3.15
CA MET A 59 1.42 10.68 -2.38
C MET A 59 0.76 9.36 -1.99
N LEU A 60 0.68 8.36 -2.90
CA LEU A 60 0.07 7.07 -2.54
C LEU A 60 0.86 6.36 -1.43
N ALA A 61 2.19 6.42 -1.46
CA ALA A 61 3.02 5.82 -0.42
C ALA A 61 2.70 6.40 0.97
N VAL A 62 2.58 7.73 1.09
CA VAL A 62 2.24 8.40 2.36
C VAL A 62 0.81 8.07 2.78
N ILE A 63 -0.14 8.12 1.84
CA ILE A 63 -1.56 7.84 2.10
C ILE A 63 -1.75 6.41 2.60
N PHE A 64 -1.11 5.42 1.96
CA PHE A 64 -1.23 4.02 2.36
C PHE A 64 -0.65 3.75 3.74
N ILE A 65 0.51 4.33 4.08
CA ILE A 65 1.06 4.24 5.44
C ILE A 65 0.09 4.84 6.46
N GLY A 66 -0.48 6.00 6.17
CA GLY A 66 -1.49 6.65 7.01
C GLY A 66 -2.75 5.80 7.19
N ALA A 67 -3.25 5.22 6.11
CA ALA A 67 -4.43 4.36 6.13
C ALA A 67 -4.21 3.10 6.96
N ILE A 68 -3.08 2.42 6.81
CA ILE A 68 -2.72 1.23 7.59
C ILE A 68 -2.69 1.57 9.08
N MET A 69 -2.03 2.67 9.45
CA MET A 69 -1.94 3.12 10.84
C MET A 69 -3.32 3.47 11.41
N PHE A 70 -4.20 4.10 10.61
CA PHE A 70 -5.56 4.42 10.99
C PHE A 70 -6.40 3.16 11.25
N PHE A 71 -6.36 2.17 10.36
CA PHE A 71 -7.07 0.90 10.54
C PHE A 71 -6.55 0.12 11.75
N GLU A 72 -5.24 0.15 11.98
CA GLU A 72 -4.63 -0.51 13.13
C GLU A 72 -5.05 0.11 14.47
N LYS A 73 -5.16 1.44 14.51
CA LYS A 73 -5.65 2.18 15.68
C LYS A 73 -7.14 1.94 15.92
N THR A 74 -7.96 1.92 14.89
CA THR A 74 -9.42 1.74 15.01
C THR A 74 -9.81 0.33 15.46
N GLU A 75 -9.11 -0.71 15.00
CA GLU A 75 -9.37 -2.08 15.44
C GLU A 75 -8.73 -2.44 16.80
N SER A 76 -8.05 -1.49 17.49
CA SER A 76 -7.28 -1.75 18.72
C SER A 76 -6.30 -2.94 18.60
N THR A 77 -5.83 -3.21 17.38
CA THR A 77 -5.00 -4.40 17.09
C THR A 77 -3.62 -4.28 17.72
N ILE A 78 -3.12 -3.06 17.93
CA ILE A 78 -1.88 -2.78 18.68
C ILE A 78 -1.93 -3.43 20.08
N SER A 79 -3.03 -3.23 20.82
CA SER A 79 -3.19 -3.77 22.17
C SER A 79 -3.24 -5.30 22.17
N SER A 80 -3.86 -5.90 21.15
CA SER A 80 -3.94 -7.36 21.02
C SER A 80 -2.59 -7.98 20.64
N MET A 81 -1.79 -7.33 19.77
CA MET A 81 -0.47 -7.82 19.37
C MET A 81 0.50 -7.84 20.55
N LEU A 82 0.41 -6.88 21.47
CA LEU A 82 1.26 -6.79 22.66
C LEU A 82 1.08 -7.94 23.65
N VAL A 83 -0.07 -8.62 23.63
CA VAL A 83 -0.35 -9.76 24.52
C VAL A 83 -0.19 -11.13 23.84
N THR A 84 0.11 -11.15 22.53
CA THR A 84 0.39 -12.40 21.83
C THR A 84 1.83 -12.89 22.12
N PRO A 85 2.06 -14.21 22.26
CA PRO A 85 3.39 -14.77 22.54
C PRO A 85 4.25 -14.81 21.25
N VAL A 86 4.48 -13.65 20.65
CA VAL A 86 5.25 -13.43 19.43
C VAL A 86 6.34 -12.40 19.68
N LYS A 87 7.51 -12.56 19.06
CA LYS A 87 8.60 -11.58 19.21
C LYS A 87 8.22 -10.27 18.53
N ASN A 88 8.49 -9.14 19.19
CA ASN A 88 8.28 -7.80 18.62
C ASN A 88 9.03 -7.61 17.30
N SER A 89 10.21 -8.21 17.15
CA SER A 89 10.99 -8.20 15.91
C SER A 89 10.22 -8.79 14.73
N ASP A 90 9.53 -9.91 14.96
CA ASP A 90 8.82 -10.64 13.90
C ASP A 90 7.56 -9.88 13.46
N LEU A 91 6.93 -9.13 14.37
CA LEU A 91 5.77 -8.27 14.10
C LEU A 91 6.16 -7.03 13.27
N ILE A 92 7.27 -6.37 13.62
CA ILE A 92 7.77 -5.22 12.87
C ILE A 92 8.20 -5.67 11.47
N LEU A 93 8.90 -6.81 11.38
CA LEU A 93 9.37 -7.35 10.12
C LEU A 93 8.21 -7.78 9.21
N SER A 94 7.14 -8.35 9.76
CA SER A 94 5.96 -8.71 8.97
C SER A 94 5.26 -7.49 8.37
N LYS A 95 5.17 -6.39 9.13
CA LYS A 95 4.59 -5.13 8.65
C LYS A 95 5.45 -4.48 7.56
N ALA A 96 6.77 -4.44 7.77
CA ALA A 96 7.70 -3.92 6.79
C ALA A 96 7.60 -4.69 5.46
N ILE A 97 7.61 -6.03 5.52
CA ILE A 97 7.48 -6.88 4.32
C ILE A 97 6.12 -6.68 3.65
N SER A 98 5.02 -6.66 4.42
CA SER A 98 3.69 -6.46 3.87
C SER A 98 3.55 -5.11 3.17
N ASN A 99 4.10 -4.05 3.75
CA ASN A 99 4.07 -2.72 3.16
C ASN A 99 4.92 -2.66 1.88
N THR A 100 6.13 -3.23 1.90
CA THR A 100 6.99 -3.29 0.69
C THR A 100 6.30 -4.04 -0.45
N ILE A 101 5.65 -5.17 -0.16
CA ILE A 101 4.90 -5.92 -1.19
C ILE A 101 3.77 -5.07 -1.77
N HIS A 102 3.02 -4.38 -0.91
CA HIS A 102 1.92 -3.52 -1.35
C HIS A 102 2.41 -2.36 -2.21
N THR A 103 3.47 -1.66 -1.78
CA THR A 103 4.00 -0.51 -2.52
C THR A 103 4.60 -0.95 -3.86
N THR A 104 5.34 -2.06 -3.91
CA THR A 104 5.87 -2.58 -5.19
C THR A 104 4.76 -2.96 -6.15
N MET A 105 3.66 -3.56 -5.66
CA MET A 105 2.50 -3.90 -6.49
C MET A 105 1.80 -2.63 -7.01
N SER A 106 1.69 -1.60 -6.17
CA SER A 106 1.10 -0.32 -6.58
C SER A 106 1.95 0.40 -7.63
N THR A 107 3.27 0.36 -7.55
CA THR A 107 4.17 0.99 -8.53
C THR A 107 4.26 0.21 -9.85
N LEU A 108 3.93 -1.08 -9.84
CA LEU A 108 3.88 -1.91 -11.05
C LEU A 108 2.61 -1.69 -11.89
N LEU A 109 1.55 -1.17 -11.26
CA LEU A 109 0.28 -0.81 -11.91
C LEU A 109 0.39 0.53 -12.64
#